data_AF-A0AAU3FUV7-F1
#
_entry.id   AF-A0AAU3FUV7-F1
#
_cell.length_a   1.000
_cell.length_b   1.000
_cell.length_c   1.000
_cell.angle_alpha   90.00
_cell.angle_beta   90.00
_cell.angle_gamma   90.00
#
_symmetry.space_group_name_H-M   'P 1'
#
loop_
_entity.id
_entity.type
_entity.pdbx_description
1 polymer ?
#
loop_
_entity_poly.entity_id
_entity_poly.type
_entity_poly.pdbx_seq_one_letter_code
_entity_poly.pdbx_strand_id
1 'polypeptide(L)'
;MAYQAAMLSLGLGSLPFCLALNRQRWLPSWLAIWGFSGYALLATGAAAELMGAGVGVVLAIPGGLFEIVFGLLLLARGFVPSAAVQPSAAPDGASSVAAVDGDSRAGRAALAAGLCLLLMAVLAGLANFGVVDRLVSTDAAETTIRMLSNQRAFVLAIVALFAVACLDVLVAWSLRAFFDDTYRTVPLLSAWCRTAYAVVFAVAITYLIAAAGLLHDGPATDEISPSVYAYITEFEEIWSLGLILFGVHLLMIGWLAWRSSTVPTWVAVLVAIAGAGYLADSIGALVSVAYTIQVAAVTFVGEVVLMGWLLVFAARSRSHRRSDLDGNRARKLRQPA
;
A
#
# COMPACT_ATOMS: atom_id res chain seq x y z
N MET A 1 9.26 -21.60 -4.12
CA MET A 1 9.13 -21.30 -2.66
C MET A 1 8.38 -19.99 -2.42
N ALA A 2 8.80 -18.86 -3.02
CA ALA A 2 8.13 -17.55 -2.87
C ALA A 2 6.63 -17.58 -3.21
N TYR A 3 6.23 -18.22 -4.32
CA TYR A 3 4.82 -18.40 -4.70
C TYR A 3 4.00 -19.08 -3.60
N GLN A 4 4.47 -20.19 -3.05
CA GLN A 4 3.74 -20.93 -2.01
C GLN A 4 3.71 -20.19 -0.68
N ALA A 5 4.77 -19.44 -0.33
CA ALA A 5 4.77 -18.55 0.82
C ALA A 5 3.74 -17.42 0.68
N ALA A 6 3.58 -16.87 -0.53
CA ALA A 6 2.57 -15.86 -0.84
C ALA A 6 1.15 -16.44 -0.76
N MET A 7 0.90 -17.63 -1.33
CA MET A 7 -0.40 -18.31 -1.26
C MET A 7 -0.78 -18.70 0.18
N LEU A 8 0.20 -19.12 0.99
CA LEU A 8 0.01 -19.38 2.41
C LEU A 8 -0.37 -18.11 3.18
N SER A 9 0.36 -17.02 2.92
CA SER A 9 0.10 -15.71 3.54
C SER A 9 -1.29 -15.17 3.15
N LEU A 10 -1.66 -15.30 1.87
CA LEU A 10 -2.98 -14.93 1.36
C LEU A 10 -4.09 -15.76 2.03
N GLY A 11 -3.93 -17.09 2.08
CA GLY A 11 -4.89 -17.99 2.71
C GLY A 11 -5.11 -17.66 4.19
N LEU A 12 -4.02 -17.52 4.96
CA LEU A 12 -4.10 -17.17 6.39
C LEU A 12 -4.66 -15.76 6.61
N GLY A 13 -4.27 -14.79 5.79
CA GLY A 13 -4.74 -13.40 5.87
C GLY A 13 -6.22 -13.23 5.55
N SER A 14 -6.78 -14.12 4.72
CA SER A 14 -8.19 -14.08 4.31
C SER A 14 -9.15 -14.73 5.31
N LEU A 15 -8.67 -15.54 6.25
CA LEU A 15 -9.49 -16.12 7.33
C LEU A 15 -10.18 -15.07 8.22
N PRO A 16 -9.45 -14.09 8.82
CA PRO A 16 -10.09 -13.04 9.60
C PRO A 16 -11.01 -12.15 8.76
N PHE A 17 -10.74 -11.99 7.47
CA PHE A 17 -11.61 -11.27 6.53
C PHE A 17 -12.98 -11.97 6.38
N CYS A 18 -13.02 -13.30 6.16
CA CYS A 18 -14.28 -14.05 6.10
C CYS A 18 -15.06 -14.01 7.43
N LEU A 19 -14.35 -14.06 8.57
CA LEU A 19 -14.98 -13.91 9.89
C LEU A 19 -15.58 -12.51 10.10
N ALA A 20 -14.89 -11.46 9.65
CA ALA A 20 -15.38 -10.09 9.71
C ALA A 20 -16.63 -9.89 8.85
N LEU A 21 -16.64 -10.45 7.63
CA LEU A 21 -17.79 -10.42 6.73
C LEU A 21 -19.04 -11.11 7.32
N ASN A 22 -18.86 -12.25 8.00
CA ASN A 22 -19.94 -12.95 8.69
C ASN A 22 -20.48 -12.13 9.88
N ARG A 23 -19.58 -11.55 10.69
CA ARG A 23 -19.95 -10.74 11.86
C ARG A 23 -20.74 -9.49 11.49
N GLN A 24 -20.37 -8.83 10.40
CA GLN A 24 -21.05 -7.63 9.92
C GLN A 24 -22.37 -7.95 9.19
N ARG A 25 -22.70 -9.23 8.95
CA ARG A 25 -23.85 -9.71 8.16
C ARG A 25 -23.90 -9.19 6.72
N TRP A 26 -22.74 -8.90 6.14
CA TRP A 26 -22.65 -8.43 4.73
C TRP A 26 -22.81 -9.57 3.74
N LEU A 27 -22.47 -10.79 4.17
CA LEU A 27 -22.69 -12.03 3.43
C LEU A 27 -23.58 -12.97 4.24
N PRO A 28 -24.41 -13.78 3.57
CA PRO A 28 -25.13 -14.85 4.25
C PRO A 28 -24.12 -15.84 4.87
N SER A 29 -24.43 -16.35 6.07
CA SER A 29 -23.49 -17.11 6.88
C SER A 29 -22.91 -18.33 6.17
N TRP A 30 -23.69 -18.99 5.31
CA TRP A 30 -23.22 -20.13 4.52
C TRP A 30 -22.10 -19.75 3.54
N LEU A 31 -22.17 -18.57 2.93
CA LEU A 31 -21.19 -18.08 1.96
C LEU A 31 -19.89 -17.64 2.66
N ALA A 32 -20.01 -17.07 3.86
CA ALA A 32 -18.84 -16.74 4.68
C ALA A 32 -18.12 -17.99 5.22
N ILE A 33 -18.88 -19.03 5.60
CA ILE A 33 -18.33 -20.34 5.99
C ILE A 33 -17.62 -20.99 4.81
N TRP A 34 -18.19 -20.91 3.61
CA TRP A 34 -17.54 -21.42 2.40
C TRP A 34 -16.23 -20.70 2.10
N GLY A 35 -16.20 -19.37 2.14
CA GLY A 35 -14.96 -18.59 1.96
C GLY A 35 -13.90 -18.91 3.00
N PHE A 36 -14.28 -19.01 4.28
CA PHE A 36 -13.37 -19.40 5.36
C PHE A 36 -12.75 -20.78 5.10
N SER A 37 -13.58 -21.78 4.77
CA SER A 37 -13.12 -23.12 4.45
C SER A 37 -12.24 -23.14 3.20
N GLY A 38 -12.56 -22.36 2.17
CA GLY A 38 -11.76 -22.22 0.96
C GLY A 38 -10.37 -21.65 1.21
N TYR A 39 -10.27 -20.59 2.01
CA TYR A 39 -8.97 -20.00 2.38
C TYR A 39 -8.18 -20.86 3.37
N ALA A 40 -8.84 -21.62 4.25
CA ALA A 40 -8.18 -22.59 5.12
C ALA A 40 -7.56 -23.74 4.32
N LEU A 41 -8.29 -24.25 3.31
CA LEU A 41 -7.77 -25.26 2.39
C LEU A 41 -6.63 -24.70 1.53
N LEU A 42 -6.74 -23.46 1.05
CA LEU A 42 -5.67 -22.78 0.33
C LEU A 42 -4.38 -22.67 1.16
N ALA A 43 -4.49 -22.20 2.41
CA ALA A 43 -3.36 -22.12 3.33
C ALA A 43 -2.76 -23.51 3.59
N THR A 44 -3.61 -24.52 3.81
CA THR A 44 -3.16 -25.90 4.03
C THR A 44 -2.45 -26.47 2.81
N GLY A 45 -2.98 -26.23 1.61
CA GLY A 45 -2.39 -26.68 0.35
C GLY A 45 -1.05 -26.00 0.04
N ALA A 46 -0.94 -24.70 0.32
CA ALA A 46 0.31 -23.96 0.18
C ALA A 46 1.37 -24.43 1.18
N ALA A 47 0.99 -24.73 2.43
CA ALA A 47 1.87 -25.33 3.42
C ALA A 47 2.32 -26.75 3.00
N ALA A 48 1.41 -27.56 2.47
CA ALA A 48 1.73 -28.90 1.98
C ALA A 48 2.69 -28.88 0.78
N GLU A 49 2.54 -27.93 -0.15
CA GLU A 49 3.46 -27.76 -1.27
C GLU A 49 4.84 -27.26 -0.83
N LEU A 50 4.93 -26.43 0.23
CA LEU A 50 6.22 -26.10 0.84
C LEU A 50 6.94 -27.33 1.42
N MET A 51 6.18 -28.37 1.80
CA MET A 51 6.70 -29.66 2.26
C MET A 51 6.88 -30.70 1.13
N GLY A 52 6.64 -30.31 -0.13
CA GLY A 52 6.83 -31.16 -1.31
C GLY A 52 5.62 -32.00 -1.73
N ALA A 53 4.44 -31.80 -1.14
CA ALA A 53 3.21 -32.48 -1.55
C ALA A 53 2.42 -31.65 -2.57
N GLY A 54 2.35 -32.10 -3.83
CA GLY A 54 1.71 -31.41 -4.97
C GLY A 54 0.18 -31.40 -4.96
N VAL A 55 -0.44 -30.95 -3.86
CA VAL A 55 -1.90 -30.91 -3.66
C VAL A 55 -2.49 -29.49 -3.61
N GLY A 56 -1.64 -28.45 -3.69
CA GLY A 56 -2.05 -27.07 -3.47
C GLY A 56 -3.07 -26.57 -4.49
N VAL A 57 -2.91 -26.91 -5.76
CA VAL A 57 -3.87 -26.53 -6.83
C VAL A 57 -5.26 -27.10 -6.56
N VAL A 58 -5.38 -28.36 -6.16
CA VAL A 58 -6.67 -29.01 -5.89
C VAL A 58 -7.34 -28.36 -4.68
N LEU A 59 -6.58 -28.07 -3.64
CA LEU A 59 -7.06 -27.44 -2.41
C LEU A 59 -7.43 -25.95 -2.60
N ALA A 60 -6.91 -25.30 -3.65
CA ALA A 60 -7.26 -23.92 -4.00
C ALA A 60 -8.62 -23.79 -4.70
N ILE A 61 -9.13 -24.85 -5.34
CA ILE A 61 -10.37 -24.83 -6.15
C ILE A 61 -11.58 -24.29 -5.35
N PRO A 62 -11.85 -24.73 -4.11
CA PRO A 62 -12.98 -24.22 -3.34
C PRO A 62 -12.86 -22.72 -3.02
N GLY A 63 -11.65 -22.22 -2.77
CA GLY A 63 -11.36 -20.81 -2.53
C GLY A 63 -11.52 -19.95 -3.79
N GLY A 64 -10.98 -20.41 -4.92
CA GLY A 64 -11.12 -19.71 -6.20
C GLY A 64 -12.58 -19.59 -6.67
N LEU A 65 -13.38 -20.65 -6.49
CA LEU A 65 -14.82 -20.60 -6.79
C LEU A 65 -15.56 -19.61 -5.87
N PHE A 66 -15.18 -19.54 -4.59
CA PHE A 66 -15.73 -18.56 -3.67
C PHE A 66 -15.43 -17.13 -4.14
N GLU A 67 -14.21 -16.84 -4.58
CA GLU A 67 -13.82 -15.51 -5.06
C GLU A 67 -14.63 -15.07 -6.28
N ILE A 68 -14.87 -16.00 -7.22
CA ILE A 68 -15.71 -15.73 -8.39
C ILE A 68 -17.15 -15.43 -7.97
N VAL A 69 -17.74 -16.27 -7.12
CA VAL A 69 -19.12 -16.07 -6.64
C VAL A 69 -19.25 -14.79 -5.82
N PHE A 70 -18.28 -14.50 -4.96
CA PHE A 70 -18.22 -13.28 -4.17
C PHE A 70 -18.08 -12.05 -5.07
N GLY A 71 -17.20 -12.09 -6.07
CA GLY A 71 -17.03 -11.02 -7.06
C GLY A 71 -18.31 -10.76 -7.86
N LEU A 72 -18.97 -11.81 -8.35
CA LEU A 72 -20.26 -11.70 -9.04
C LEU A 72 -21.36 -11.14 -8.13
N LEU A 73 -21.38 -11.51 -6.86
CA LEU A 73 -22.33 -11.00 -5.88
C LEU A 73 -22.10 -9.51 -5.58
N LEU A 74 -20.84 -9.06 -5.52
CA LEU A 74 -20.50 -7.64 -5.40
C LEU A 74 -20.94 -6.84 -6.65
N LEU A 75 -20.77 -7.41 -7.84
CA LEU A 75 -21.25 -6.80 -9.09
C LEU A 75 -22.77 -6.73 -9.14
N ALA A 76 -23.46 -7.80 -8.76
CA ALA A 76 -24.93 -7.90 -8.83
C ALA A 76 -25.64 -7.04 -7.77
N ARG A 77 -25.10 -6.96 -6.55
CA ARG A 77 -25.69 -6.10 -5.50
C ARG A 77 -25.41 -4.63 -5.74
N GLY A 78 -24.36 -4.31 -6.50
CA GLY A 78 -23.93 -2.96 -6.75
C GLY A 78 -23.53 -2.23 -5.47
N PHE A 79 -22.72 -1.20 -5.61
CA PHE A 79 -22.53 -0.23 -4.54
C PHE A 79 -23.73 0.71 -4.59
N VAL A 80 -24.80 0.38 -3.87
CA VAL A 80 -25.93 1.29 -3.70
C VAL A 80 -25.34 2.62 -3.23
N PRO A 81 -25.42 3.71 -4.02
CA PRO A 81 -25.16 5.03 -3.47
C PRO A 81 -26.16 5.14 -2.34
N SER A 82 -25.69 5.28 -1.10
CA SER A 82 -26.60 5.69 -0.03
C SER A 82 -27.16 7.02 -0.50
N ALA A 83 -28.40 6.99 -1.00
CA ALA A 83 -29.17 8.18 -1.26
C ALA A 83 -29.04 9.01 0.00
N ALA A 84 -28.55 10.24 -0.17
CA ALA A 84 -28.38 11.19 0.90
C ALA A 84 -29.67 11.19 1.73
N VAL A 85 -29.62 10.57 2.90
CA VAL A 85 -30.58 10.86 3.95
C VAL A 85 -30.27 12.30 4.30
N GLN A 86 -30.96 13.24 3.65
CA GLN A 86 -31.01 14.60 4.15
C GLN A 86 -31.54 14.49 5.59
N PRO A 87 -30.77 14.91 6.60
CA PRO A 87 -31.31 15.02 7.93
C PRO A 87 -32.47 16.01 7.86
N SER A 88 -33.67 15.55 8.21
CA SER A 88 -34.73 16.48 8.60
C SER A 88 -34.15 17.41 9.65
N ALA A 89 -34.37 18.71 9.47
CA ALA A 89 -33.80 19.79 10.26
C ALA A 89 -33.77 19.44 11.76
N ALA A 90 -32.60 19.03 12.24
CA ALA A 90 -32.29 18.81 13.63
C ALA A 90 -31.69 20.12 14.19
N PRO A 91 -31.91 20.42 15.48
CA PRO A 91 -31.59 21.73 16.05
C PRO A 91 -30.09 22.05 15.86
N ASP A 92 -29.80 23.30 15.54
CA ASP A 92 -28.53 23.86 15.03
C ASP A 92 -27.22 23.46 15.74
N GLY A 93 -27.30 22.79 16.90
CA GLY A 93 -26.15 22.27 17.63
C GLY A 93 -25.62 20.89 17.18
N ALA A 94 -26.47 20.00 16.65
CA ALA A 94 -26.05 18.62 16.33
C ALA A 94 -25.29 18.52 14.98
N SER A 95 -25.68 19.33 14.00
CA SER A 95 -25.03 19.44 12.69
C SER A 95 -23.62 20.04 12.79
N SER A 96 -23.45 21.04 13.67
CA SER A 96 -22.15 21.66 13.98
C SER A 96 -21.14 20.67 14.55
N VAL A 97 -21.55 19.83 15.51
CA VAL A 97 -20.63 18.87 16.15
C VAL A 97 -20.21 17.76 15.19
N ALA A 98 -21.14 17.21 14.40
CA ALA A 98 -20.84 16.17 13.42
C ALA A 98 -19.90 16.66 12.30
N ALA A 99 -20.07 17.91 11.83
CA ALA A 99 -19.19 18.52 10.84
C ALA A 99 -17.78 18.75 11.39
N VAL A 100 -17.66 19.25 12.63
CA VAL A 100 -16.37 19.44 13.31
C VAL A 100 -15.64 18.10 13.56
N ASP A 101 -16.39 17.04 13.87
CA ASP A 101 -15.82 15.71 14.07
C ASP A 101 -15.31 15.09 12.75
N GLY A 102 -16.02 15.30 11.63
CA GLY A 102 -15.60 14.89 10.28
C GLY A 102 -14.28 15.53 9.86
N ASP A 103 -14.19 16.86 9.97
CA ASP A 103 -12.97 17.62 9.65
C ASP A 103 -11.78 17.20 10.51
N SER A 104 -12.03 16.84 11.78
CA SER A 104 -11.00 16.35 12.69
C SER A 104 -10.45 14.96 12.30
N ARG A 105 -11.30 14.10 11.71
CA ARG A 105 -10.88 12.77 11.23
C ARG A 105 -10.04 12.90 9.97
N ALA A 106 -10.51 13.68 9.00
CA ALA A 106 -9.78 13.94 7.75
C ALA A 106 -8.42 14.58 8.03
N GLY A 107 -8.34 15.57 8.93
CA GLY A 107 -7.06 16.20 9.30
C GLY A 107 -6.05 15.24 9.96
N ARG A 108 -6.51 14.30 10.79
CA ARG A 108 -5.63 13.26 11.38
C ARG A 108 -5.17 12.24 10.35
N ALA A 109 -6.08 11.81 9.47
CA ALA A 109 -5.78 10.88 8.39
C ALA A 109 -4.76 11.48 7.40
N ALA A 110 -4.95 12.75 7.02
CA ALA A 110 -4.01 13.49 6.18
C ALA A 110 -2.63 13.61 6.83
N LEU A 111 -2.57 13.90 8.13
CA LEU A 111 -1.28 13.95 8.84
C LEU A 111 -0.58 12.59 8.86
N ALA A 112 -1.32 11.53 9.18
CA ALA A 112 -0.77 10.17 9.23
C ALA A 112 -0.22 9.77 7.85
N ALA A 113 -1.00 9.98 6.78
CA ALA A 113 -0.56 9.74 5.40
C ALA A 113 0.67 10.57 5.05
N GLY A 114 0.66 11.88 5.30
CA GLY A 114 1.75 12.79 4.97
C GLY A 114 3.05 12.48 5.73
N LEU A 115 2.98 12.16 7.03
CA LEU A 115 4.17 11.79 7.81
C LEU A 115 4.73 10.44 7.41
N CYS A 116 3.86 9.45 7.12
CA CYS A 116 4.33 8.15 6.65
C CYS A 116 4.98 8.27 5.27
N LEU A 117 4.39 9.04 4.33
CA LEU A 117 4.99 9.32 3.03
C LEU A 117 6.36 10.04 3.16
N LEU A 118 6.48 11.01 4.07
CA LEU A 118 7.76 11.68 4.33
C LEU A 118 8.82 10.73 4.87
N LEU A 119 8.46 9.92 5.87
CA LEU A 119 9.37 8.94 6.45
C LEU A 119 9.78 7.90 5.40
N MET A 120 8.84 7.43 4.58
CA MET A 120 9.12 6.53 3.45
C MET A 120 10.10 7.15 2.47
N ALA A 121 9.89 8.39 2.04
CA ALA A 121 10.77 9.06 1.08
C ALA A 121 12.21 9.16 1.60
N VAL A 122 12.38 9.46 2.90
CA VAL A 122 13.71 9.50 3.54
C VAL A 122 14.33 8.11 3.61
N LEU A 123 13.59 7.11 4.10
CA LEU A 123 14.09 5.74 4.25
C LEU A 123 14.42 5.09 2.90
N ALA A 124 13.51 5.17 1.94
CA ALA A 124 13.69 4.64 0.59
C ALA A 124 14.83 5.37 -0.15
N GLY A 125 14.91 6.70 -0.02
CA GLY A 125 15.99 7.47 -0.63
C GLY A 125 17.37 7.12 -0.07
N LEU A 126 17.48 6.93 1.25
CA LEU A 126 18.72 6.50 1.88
C LEU A 126 19.07 5.05 1.55
N ALA A 127 18.09 4.15 1.51
CA ALA A 127 18.31 2.74 1.22
C ALA A 127 18.71 2.52 -0.25
N ASN A 128 17.96 3.08 -1.20
CA ASN A 128 18.16 2.80 -2.62
C ASN A 128 19.34 3.61 -3.18
N PHE A 129 19.21 4.93 -3.25
CA PHE A 129 20.26 5.81 -3.81
C PHE A 129 21.49 5.95 -2.90
N GLY A 130 21.29 5.83 -1.59
CA GLY A 130 22.37 5.96 -0.61
C GLY A 130 23.20 4.68 -0.44
N VAL A 131 22.60 3.50 -0.70
CA VAL A 131 23.25 2.20 -0.49
C VAL A 131 23.14 1.30 -1.71
N VAL A 132 21.96 0.76 -2.04
CA VAL A 132 21.81 -0.32 -3.03
C VAL A 132 22.42 0.06 -4.39
N ASP A 133 22.05 1.21 -4.96
CA ASP A 133 22.56 1.68 -6.27
C ASP A 133 24.09 1.85 -6.30
N ARG A 134 24.71 2.13 -5.15
CA ARG A 134 26.17 2.31 -5.04
C ARG A 134 26.90 0.98 -4.94
N LEU A 135 26.24 -0.01 -4.36
CA LEU A 135 26.80 -1.34 -4.15
C LEU A 135 26.65 -2.23 -5.39
N VAL A 136 25.63 -2.02 -6.21
CA VAL A 136 25.40 -2.75 -7.45
C VAL A 136 26.29 -2.21 -8.57
N SER A 137 26.97 -3.12 -9.28
CA SER A 137 27.75 -2.87 -10.50
C SER A 137 27.21 -3.74 -11.63
N THR A 138 27.62 -3.48 -12.88
CA THR A 138 27.32 -4.38 -14.00
C THR A 138 28.09 -5.70 -13.91
N ASP A 139 29.10 -5.78 -13.03
CA ASP A 139 29.87 -6.99 -12.76
C ASP A 139 29.43 -7.65 -11.43
N ALA A 140 29.23 -8.97 -11.48
CA ALA A 140 28.74 -9.76 -10.35
C ALA A 140 29.78 -9.88 -9.23
N ALA A 141 31.06 -10.06 -9.59
CA ALA A 141 32.15 -10.17 -8.63
C ALA A 141 32.36 -8.83 -7.92
N GLU A 142 32.37 -7.72 -8.66
CA GLU A 142 32.49 -6.39 -8.11
C GLU A 142 31.32 -6.03 -7.17
N THR A 143 30.08 -6.34 -7.55
CA THR A 143 28.89 -6.15 -6.70
C THR A 143 29.05 -6.87 -5.36
N THR A 144 29.48 -8.13 -5.42
CA THR A 144 29.70 -8.97 -4.24
C THR A 144 30.80 -8.39 -3.34
N ILE A 145 31.93 -7.98 -3.91
CA ILE A 145 33.04 -7.37 -3.16
C ILE A 145 32.60 -6.06 -2.47
N ARG A 146 31.86 -5.20 -3.18
CA ARG A 146 31.34 -3.94 -2.62
C ARG A 146 30.36 -4.18 -1.48
N MET A 147 29.45 -5.14 -1.63
CA MET A 147 28.49 -5.51 -0.58
C MET A 147 29.16 -6.14 0.63
N LEU A 148 30.15 -7.03 0.44
CA LEU A 148 30.92 -7.63 1.53
C LEU A 148 31.66 -6.54 2.33
N SER A 149 32.27 -5.59 1.63
CA SER A 149 32.98 -4.45 2.23
C SER A 149 32.06 -3.48 2.98
N ASN A 150 30.76 -3.48 2.66
CA ASN A 150 29.75 -2.57 3.22
C ASN A 150 28.56 -3.31 3.83
N GLN A 151 28.78 -4.51 4.38
CA GLN A 151 27.70 -5.42 4.81
C GLN A 151 26.71 -4.78 5.78
N ARG A 152 27.19 -3.94 6.71
CA ARG A 152 26.32 -3.22 7.66
C ARG A 152 25.39 -2.23 6.95
N ALA A 153 25.89 -1.50 5.95
CA ALA A 153 25.08 -0.56 5.19
C ALA A 153 24.02 -1.32 4.38
N PHE A 154 24.39 -2.45 3.78
CA PHE A 154 23.46 -3.31 3.04
C PHE A 154 22.34 -3.84 3.94
N VAL A 155 22.67 -4.38 5.12
CA VAL A 155 21.66 -4.85 6.10
C VAL A 155 20.76 -3.70 6.60
N LEU A 156 21.33 -2.52 6.86
CA LEU A 156 20.53 -1.35 7.24
C LEU A 156 19.58 -0.90 6.12
N ALA A 157 20.00 -0.98 4.85
CA ALA A 157 19.14 -0.71 3.71
C ALA A 157 17.98 -1.70 3.66
N ILE A 158 18.22 -3.01 3.85
CA ILE A 158 17.17 -4.03 3.92
C ILE A 158 16.15 -3.71 5.02
N VAL A 159 16.62 -3.38 6.23
CA VAL A 159 15.73 -3.01 7.35
C VAL A 159 14.92 -1.76 7.02
N ALA A 160 15.53 -0.76 6.38
CA ALA A 160 14.84 0.46 5.94
C ALA A 160 13.77 0.16 4.88
N LEU A 161 14.06 -0.67 3.87
CA LEU A 161 13.09 -1.07 2.84
C LEU A 161 11.93 -1.87 3.45
N PHE A 162 12.18 -2.72 4.44
CA PHE A 162 11.11 -3.43 5.15
C PHE A 162 10.23 -2.47 5.95
N ALA A 163 10.83 -1.47 6.60
CA ALA A 163 10.08 -0.41 7.27
C ALA A 163 9.22 0.40 6.27
N VAL A 164 9.74 0.68 5.06
CA VAL A 164 8.97 1.30 3.97
C VAL A 164 7.76 0.45 3.60
N ALA A 165 7.91 -0.87 3.43
CA ALA A 165 6.79 -1.76 3.16
C ALA A 165 5.70 -1.72 4.26
N CYS A 166 6.08 -1.64 5.54
CA CYS A 166 5.12 -1.45 6.63
C CYS A 166 4.42 -0.08 6.56
N LEU A 167 5.16 0.98 6.24
CA LEU A 167 4.62 2.32 6.09
C LEU A 167 3.64 2.41 4.91
N ASP A 168 3.85 1.66 3.84
CA ASP A 168 2.90 1.60 2.71
C ASP A 168 1.50 1.18 3.14
N VAL A 169 1.41 0.18 4.02
CA VAL A 169 0.13 -0.26 4.59
C VAL A 169 -0.49 0.88 5.40
N LEU A 170 0.28 1.57 6.24
CA LEU A 170 -0.22 2.70 7.01
C LEU A 170 -0.70 3.85 6.12
N VAL A 171 0.03 4.18 5.05
CA VAL A 171 -0.39 5.18 4.06
C VAL A 171 -1.67 4.76 3.37
N ALA A 172 -1.78 3.49 2.95
CA ALA A 172 -2.96 2.96 2.27
C ALA A 172 -4.24 3.21 3.07
N TRP A 173 -4.23 2.83 4.35
CA TRP A 173 -5.40 2.98 5.22
C TRP A 173 -5.62 4.42 5.68
N SER A 174 -4.55 5.23 5.79
CA SER A 174 -4.67 6.66 6.09
C SER A 174 -5.32 7.42 4.93
N LEU A 175 -4.92 7.15 3.68
CA LEU A 175 -5.54 7.73 2.49
C LEU A 175 -6.98 7.25 2.32
N ARG A 176 -7.27 5.98 2.62
CA ARG A 176 -8.65 5.47 2.66
C ARG A 176 -9.51 6.30 3.61
N ALA A 177 -9.04 6.50 4.84
CA ALA A 177 -9.75 7.26 5.85
C ALA A 177 -9.89 8.75 5.49
N PHE A 178 -8.95 9.30 4.71
CA PHE A 178 -9.02 10.68 4.23
C PHE A 178 -10.10 10.87 3.15
N PHE A 179 -10.29 9.91 2.24
CA PHE A 179 -11.25 10.00 1.13
C PHE A 179 -12.60 9.32 1.40
N ASP A 180 -12.80 8.67 2.56
CA ASP A 180 -13.98 7.84 2.87
C ASP A 180 -15.31 8.63 2.76
N ASP A 181 -15.28 9.94 3.04
CA ASP A 181 -16.46 10.82 3.00
C ASP A 181 -16.95 11.14 1.58
N THR A 182 -16.12 10.94 0.54
CA THR A 182 -16.47 11.26 -0.86
C THR A 182 -17.01 10.03 -1.61
N TYR A 183 -16.34 8.89 -1.49
CA TYR A 183 -16.74 7.62 -2.11
C TYR A 183 -16.29 6.46 -1.22
N ARG A 184 -17.13 5.46 -0.97
CA ARG A 184 -16.78 4.37 -0.05
C ARG A 184 -15.88 3.28 -0.67
N THR A 185 -15.89 3.18 -2.00
CA THR A 185 -15.44 1.97 -2.72
C THR A 185 -14.08 2.17 -3.38
N VAL A 186 -13.90 3.29 -4.08
CA VAL A 186 -12.65 3.62 -4.76
C VAL A 186 -11.48 3.80 -3.78
N PRO A 187 -11.64 4.48 -2.62
CA PRO A 187 -10.57 4.55 -1.62
C PRO A 187 -10.25 3.19 -1.01
N LEU A 188 -11.24 2.31 -0.86
CA LEU A 188 -11.02 0.95 -0.36
C LEU A 188 -10.23 0.12 -1.39
N LEU A 189 -10.61 0.16 -2.67
CA LEU A 189 -9.86 -0.51 -3.73
C LEU A 189 -8.43 0.03 -3.83
N SER A 190 -8.26 1.35 -3.75
CA SER A 190 -6.96 2.00 -3.73
C SER A 190 -6.08 1.59 -2.55
N ALA A 191 -6.66 1.44 -1.36
CA ALA A 191 -5.94 0.94 -0.19
C ALA A 191 -5.51 -0.53 -0.36
N TRP A 192 -6.37 -1.37 -0.94
CA TRP A 192 -6.02 -2.76 -1.24
C TRP A 192 -4.92 -2.86 -2.30
N CYS A 193 -4.98 -2.07 -3.38
CA CYS A 193 -3.90 -2.03 -4.37
C CYS A 193 -2.55 -1.67 -3.73
N ARG A 194 -2.52 -0.63 -2.88
CA ARG A 194 -1.29 -0.24 -2.17
C ARG A 194 -0.82 -1.29 -1.15
N THR A 195 -1.74 -1.95 -0.47
CA THR A 195 -1.40 -3.05 0.47
C THR A 195 -0.85 -4.25 -0.29
N ALA A 196 -1.44 -4.61 -1.43
CA ALA A 196 -0.95 -5.68 -2.30
C ALA A 196 0.45 -5.36 -2.85
N TYR A 197 0.68 -4.10 -3.28
CA TYR A 197 2.02 -3.62 -3.62
C TYR A 197 3.00 -3.81 -2.45
N ALA A 198 2.63 -3.40 -1.22
CA ALA A 198 3.49 -3.55 -0.05
C ALA A 198 3.86 -5.02 0.23
N VAL A 199 2.93 -5.96 0.00
CA VAL A 199 3.19 -7.40 0.12
C VAL A 199 4.16 -7.87 -0.96
N VAL A 200 3.95 -7.48 -2.22
CA VAL A 200 4.88 -7.82 -3.32
C VAL A 200 6.28 -7.26 -3.04
N PHE A 201 6.36 -6.02 -2.54
CA PHE A 201 7.61 -5.40 -2.16
C PHE A 201 8.29 -6.11 -0.97
N ALA A 202 7.53 -6.52 0.04
CA ALA A 202 8.05 -7.33 1.14
C ALA A 202 8.58 -8.69 0.65
N VAL A 203 7.93 -9.32 -0.33
CA VAL A 203 8.42 -10.55 -0.98
C VAL A 203 9.73 -10.27 -1.73
N ALA A 204 9.81 -9.19 -2.50
CA ALA A 204 11.06 -8.79 -3.18
C ALA A 204 12.22 -8.65 -2.17
N ILE A 205 11.98 -7.98 -1.04
CA ILE A 205 12.99 -7.78 0.01
C ILE A 205 13.56 -9.10 0.54
N THR A 206 12.80 -10.21 0.51
CA THR A 206 13.34 -11.51 0.94
C THR A 206 14.53 -12.00 0.11
N TYR A 207 14.64 -11.56 -1.15
CA TYR A 207 15.79 -11.88 -2.00
C TYR A 207 17.04 -11.10 -1.60
N LEU A 208 16.90 -9.84 -1.16
CA LEU A 208 18.01 -9.10 -0.55
C LEU A 208 18.47 -9.74 0.77
N ILE A 209 17.53 -10.28 1.56
CA ILE A 209 17.85 -11.04 2.78
C ILE A 209 18.62 -12.32 2.41
N ALA A 210 18.21 -13.05 1.38
CA ALA A 210 18.93 -14.23 0.89
C ALA A 210 20.35 -13.89 0.43
N ALA A 211 20.52 -12.80 -0.33
CA ALA A 211 21.84 -12.29 -0.71
C ALA A 211 22.70 -11.93 0.51
N ALA A 212 22.13 -11.26 1.51
CA ALA A 212 22.83 -10.92 2.76
C ALA A 212 23.26 -12.18 3.55
N GLY A 213 22.45 -13.24 3.53
CA GLY A 213 22.78 -14.53 4.14
C GLY A 213 24.01 -15.18 3.48
N LEU A 214 24.04 -15.24 2.14
CA LEU A 214 25.21 -15.75 1.41
C LEU A 214 26.50 -14.97 1.74
N LEU A 215 26.39 -13.64 1.85
CA LEU A 215 27.52 -12.76 2.19
C LEU A 215 27.96 -12.90 3.66
N HIS A 216 27.13 -13.44 4.54
CA HIS A 216 27.50 -13.71 5.94
C HIS A 216 28.27 -15.02 6.08
N ASP A 217 27.87 -16.04 5.32
CA ASP A 217 28.34 -17.42 5.49
C ASP A 217 29.63 -17.75 4.71
N GLY A 218 30.07 -16.90 3.78
CA GLY A 218 31.25 -17.18 2.96
C GLY A 218 32.05 -15.95 2.51
N PRO A 219 33.37 -16.09 2.26
CA PRO A 219 34.16 -15.03 1.64
C PRO A 219 33.67 -14.77 0.20
N ALA A 220 33.94 -13.57 -0.33
CA ALA A 220 33.68 -13.23 -1.74
C ALA A 220 34.48 -14.14 -2.68
N THR A 221 33.87 -15.27 -3.07
CA THR A 221 34.41 -16.19 -4.07
C THR A 221 33.69 -16.02 -5.40
N ASP A 222 34.35 -16.48 -6.47
CA ASP A 222 33.72 -16.58 -7.80
C ASP A 222 32.48 -17.48 -7.78
N GLU A 223 32.35 -18.37 -6.78
CA GLU A 223 31.22 -19.28 -6.63
C GLU A 223 29.94 -18.59 -6.13
N ILE A 224 30.02 -17.67 -5.15
CA ILE A 224 28.84 -17.02 -4.58
C ILE A 224 28.37 -15.79 -5.38
N SER A 225 29.29 -15.18 -6.13
CA SER A 225 29.05 -13.91 -6.83
C SER A 225 27.87 -13.96 -7.83
N PRO A 226 27.72 -15.02 -8.66
CA PRO A 226 26.56 -15.15 -9.55
C PRO A 226 25.22 -15.26 -8.80
N SER A 227 25.20 -15.95 -7.64
CA SER A 227 23.99 -16.12 -6.85
C SER A 227 23.56 -14.84 -6.15
N VAL A 228 24.50 -14.10 -5.57
CA VAL A 228 24.25 -12.77 -4.98
C VAL A 228 23.68 -11.83 -6.03
N TYR A 229 24.30 -11.77 -7.21
CA TYR A 229 23.85 -10.94 -8.32
C TYR A 229 22.43 -11.34 -8.79
N ALA A 230 22.17 -12.64 -8.95
CA ALA A 230 20.85 -13.13 -9.34
C ALA A 230 19.75 -12.74 -8.33
N TYR A 231 20.02 -12.80 -7.03
CA TYR A 231 19.07 -12.36 -6.01
C TYR A 231 18.77 -10.86 -6.04
N ILE A 232 19.77 -10.03 -6.36
CA ILE A 232 19.57 -8.59 -6.53
C ILE A 232 18.69 -8.32 -7.75
N THR A 233 18.97 -8.98 -8.88
CA THR A 233 18.15 -8.85 -10.10
C THR A 233 16.72 -9.28 -9.85
N GLU A 234 16.51 -10.41 -9.16
CA GLU A 234 15.16 -10.89 -8.83
C GLU A 234 14.40 -9.93 -7.90
N PHE A 235 15.10 -9.28 -6.97
CA PHE A 235 14.53 -8.20 -6.16
C PHE A 235 14.01 -7.04 -7.05
N GLU A 236 14.84 -6.55 -7.99
CA GLU A 236 14.47 -5.47 -8.90
C GLU A 236 13.28 -5.85 -9.79
N GLU A 237 13.28 -7.07 -10.33
CA GLU A 237 12.19 -7.56 -11.20
C GLU A 237 10.86 -7.65 -10.45
N ILE A 238 10.84 -8.28 -9.26
CA ILE A 238 9.62 -8.41 -8.46
C ILE A 238 9.14 -7.05 -7.98
N TRP A 239 10.06 -6.17 -7.58
CA TRP A 239 9.70 -4.81 -7.17
C TRP A 239 9.07 -4.02 -8.32
N SER A 240 9.70 -4.07 -9.51
CA SER A 240 9.19 -3.45 -10.73
C SER A 240 7.78 -3.93 -11.09
N LEU A 241 7.51 -5.24 -11.02
CA LEU A 241 6.16 -5.78 -11.22
C LEU A 241 5.16 -5.23 -10.20
N GLY A 242 5.58 -5.07 -8.94
CA GLY A 242 4.78 -4.44 -7.89
C GLY A 242 4.36 -3.00 -8.22
N LEU A 243 5.19 -2.25 -8.95
CA LEU A 243 4.91 -0.86 -9.31
C LEU A 243 3.70 -0.70 -10.24
N ILE A 244 3.24 -1.76 -10.90
CA ILE A 244 1.96 -1.76 -11.63
C ILE A 244 0.80 -1.50 -10.67
N LEU A 245 0.75 -2.23 -9.55
CA LEU A 245 -0.28 -2.06 -8.52
C LEU A 245 -0.20 -0.66 -7.89
N PHE A 246 1.02 -0.16 -7.70
CA PHE A 246 1.27 1.18 -7.19
C PHE A 246 0.79 2.28 -8.15
N GLY A 247 1.06 2.13 -9.46
CA GLY A 247 0.58 3.05 -10.48
C GLY A 247 -0.94 3.10 -10.57
N VAL A 248 -1.60 1.93 -10.53
CA VAL A 248 -3.08 1.85 -10.47
C VAL A 248 -3.62 2.51 -9.19
N HIS A 249 -2.97 2.31 -8.04
CA HIS A 249 -3.29 3.00 -6.80
C HIS A 249 -3.24 4.53 -6.97
N LEU A 250 -2.15 5.07 -7.53
CA LEU A 250 -1.98 6.51 -7.73
C LEU A 250 -3.00 7.09 -8.72
N LEU A 251 -3.36 6.37 -9.80
CA LEU A 251 -4.44 6.81 -10.69
C LEU A 251 -5.79 6.93 -9.96
N MET A 252 -6.11 5.98 -9.08
CA MET A 252 -7.32 6.08 -8.25
C MET A 252 -7.25 7.23 -7.25
N ILE A 253 -6.09 7.47 -6.62
CA ILE A 253 -5.90 8.64 -5.73
C ILE A 253 -6.03 9.94 -6.52
N GLY A 254 -5.44 10.05 -7.71
CA GLY A 254 -5.57 11.20 -8.59
C GLY A 254 -7.02 11.46 -8.99
N TRP A 255 -7.77 10.40 -9.34
CA TRP A 255 -9.20 10.50 -9.63
C TRP A 255 -10.03 10.93 -8.42
N LEU A 256 -9.77 10.36 -7.23
CA LEU A 256 -10.42 10.74 -5.98
C LEU A 256 -10.13 12.20 -5.61
N ALA A 257 -8.89 12.62 -5.74
CA ALA A 257 -8.45 13.99 -5.53
C ALA A 257 -9.16 14.96 -6.48
N TRP A 258 -9.33 14.58 -7.75
CA TRP A 258 -10.05 15.40 -8.73
C TRP A 258 -11.54 15.56 -8.40
N ARG A 259 -12.16 14.55 -7.77
CA ARG A 259 -13.56 14.59 -7.32
C ARG A 259 -13.75 15.23 -5.95
N SER A 260 -12.69 15.43 -5.18
CA SER A 260 -12.75 16.05 -3.86
C SER A 260 -12.92 17.56 -3.99
N SER A 261 -13.80 18.15 -3.17
CA SER A 261 -13.89 19.61 -3.02
C SER A 261 -12.71 20.20 -2.24
N THR A 262 -11.97 19.34 -1.52
CA THR A 262 -10.87 19.74 -0.62
C THR A 262 -9.53 19.78 -1.35
N VAL A 263 -9.28 18.83 -2.24
CA VAL A 263 -7.99 18.67 -2.93
C VAL A 263 -7.97 19.53 -4.21
N PRO A 264 -6.95 20.37 -4.43
CA PRO A 264 -6.84 21.14 -5.67
C PRO A 264 -6.65 20.24 -6.90
N THR A 265 -7.31 20.59 -8.00
CA THR A 265 -7.22 19.85 -9.28
C THR A 265 -5.79 19.68 -9.79
N TRP A 266 -4.91 20.65 -9.60
CA TRP A 266 -3.52 20.55 -10.05
C TRP A 266 -2.73 19.48 -9.28
N VAL A 267 -3.01 19.27 -7.99
CA VAL A 267 -2.43 18.17 -7.20
C VAL A 267 -2.95 16.84 -7.75
N ALA A 268 -4.25 16.74 -8.00
CA ALA A 268 -4.88 15.55 -8.54
C ALA A 268 -4.27 15.12 -9.89
N VAL A 269 -4.06 16.09 -10.80
CA VAL A 269 -3.45 15.84 -12.11
C VAL A 269 -2.00 15.37 -11.97
N LEU A 270 -1.19 16.03 -11.13
CA LEU A 270 0.20 15.61 -10.93
C LEU A 270 0.31 14.20 -10.34
N VAL A 271 -0.56 13.83 -9.40
CA VAL A 271 -0.62 12.47 -8.85
C VAL A 271 -1.02 11.45 -9.91
N ALA A 272 -2.00 11.78 -10.76
CA ALA A 272 -2.38 10.90 -11.87
C ALA A 272 -1.24 10.74 -12.89
N ILE A 273 -0.49 11.80 -13.18
CA ILE A 273 0.71 11.74 -14.04
C ILE A 273 1.77 10.82 -13.43
N ALA A 274 2.03 10.91 -12.12
CA ALA A 274 2.92 9.99 -11.42
C ALA A 274 2.49 8.52 -11.58
N GLY A 275 1.19 8.24 -11.35
CA GLY A 275 0.63 6.90 -11.53
C GLY A 275 0.76 6.38 -12.96
N ALA A 276 0.53 7.23 -13.96
CA ALA A 276 0.72 6.88 -15.36
C ALA A 276 2.19 6.61 -15.71
N GLY A 277 3.13 7.35 -15.10
CA GLY A 277 4.57 7.12 -15.26
C GLY A 277 5.01 5.73 -14.79
N TYR A 278 4.58 5.31 -13.60
CA TYR A 278 4.86 3.95 -13.10
C TYR A 278 4.29 2.86 -14.01
N LEU A 279 3.08 3.04 -14.52
CA LEU A 279 2.49 2.10 -15.46
C LEU A 279 3.24 2.06 -16.79
N ALA A 280 3.64 3.22 -17.30
CA ALA A 280 4.41 3.29 -18.54
C ALA A 280 5.74 2.54 -18.42
N ASP A 281 6.47 2.73 -17.31
CA ASP A 281 7.75 2.06 -17.09
C ASP A 281 7.58 0.55 -16.89
N SER A 282 6.64 0.14 -16.04
CA SER A 282 6.44 -1.27 -15.70
C SER A 282 5.88 -2.08 -16.88
N ILE A 283 4.91 -1.52 -17.62
CA ILE A 283 4.34 -2.18 -18.81
C ILE A 283 5.34 -2.13 -19.98
N GLY A 284 6.06 -1.02 -20.13
CA GLY A 284 7.10 -0.87 -21.13
C GLY A 284 8.18 -1.95 -21.01
N ALA A 285 8.69 -2.17 -19.80
CA ALA A 285 9.64 -3.22 -19.48
C ALA A 285 9.07 -4.63 -19.71
N LEU A 286 7.77 -4.85 -19.41
CA LEU A 286 7.12 -6.15 -19.62
C LEU A 286 6.97 -6.50 -21.12
N VAL A 287 6.69 -5.50 -21.95
CA VAL A 287 6.45 -5.68 -23.39
C VAL A 287 7.75 -5.70 -24.19
N SER A 288 8.79 -4.99 -23.74
CA SER A 288 10.05 -4.86 -24.48
C SER A 288 11.25 -4.82 -23.55
N VAL A 289 12.16 -5.78 -23.74
CA VAL A 289 13.48 -5.81 -23.10
C VAL A 289 14.35 -4.62 -23.52
N ALA A 290 14.03 -3.96 -24.65
CA ALA A 290 14.73 -2.75 -25.11
C ALA A 290 14.17 -1.45 -24.51
N TYR A 291 13.17 -1.53 -23.63
CA TYR A 291 12.63 -0.35 -22.96
C TYR A 291 13.62 0.18 -21.93
N THR A 292 14.14 1.39 -22.18
CA THR A 292 15.19 2.03 -21.37
C THR A 292 14.76 3.39 -20.80
N ILE A 293 13.55 3.84 -21.12
CA ILE A 293 13.02 5.11 -20.67
C ILE A 293 12.57 4.96 -19.20
N GLN A 294 12.84 5.96 -18.36
CA GLN A 294 12.39 5.98 -16.97
C GLN A 294 11.45 7.18 -16.76
N VAL A 295 10.19 7.04 -17.17
CA VAL A 295 9.16 8.08 -17.07
C VAL A 295 8.85 8.40 -15.60
N ALA A 296 8.82 7.39 -14.74
CA ALA A 296 8.59 7.53 -13.30
C ALA A 296 9.67 8.41 -12.63
N ALA A 297 10.90 8.38 -13.12
CA ALA A 297 12.01 9.17 -12.58
C ALA A 297 11.78 10.70 -12.65
N VAL A 298 10.88 11.17 -13.53
CA VAL A 298 10.48 12.58 -13.60
C VAL A 298 9.09 12.79 -13.02
N THR A 299 8.18 11.85 -13.24
CA THR A 299 6.76 12.01 -12.89
C THR A 299 6.45 11.77 -11.41
N PHE A 300 7.35 11.12 -10.64
CA PHE A 300 7.20 10.91 -9.19
C PHE A 300 7.02 12.21 -8.39
N VAL A 301 7.36 13.37 -8.96
CA VAL A 301 7.12 14.69 -8.36
C VAL A 301 5.67 14.87 -7.89
N GLY A 302 4.70 14.24 -8.55
CA GLY A 302 3.30 14.27 -8.12
C GLY A 302 3.06 13.71 -6.71
N GLU A 303 3.84 12.69 -6.31
CA GLU A 303 3.74 12.11 -4.97
C GLU A 303 4.36 13.01 -3.91
N VAL A 304 5.49 13.64 -4.22
CA VAL A 304 6.14 14.62 -3.34
C VAL A 304 5.20 15.80 -3.10
N VAL A 305 4.51 16.25 -4.14
CA VAL A 305 3.47 17.27 -4.05
C VAL A 305 2.31 16.81 -3.17
N LEU A 306 1.79 15.60 -3.36
CA LEU A 306 0.70 15.04 -2.54
C LEU A 306 1.10 14.97 -1.06
N MET A 307 2.30 14.46 -0.76
CA MET A 307 2.86 14.41 0.59
C MET A 307 2.89 15.80 1.23
N GLY A 308 3.50 16.77 0.55
CA GLY A 308 3.58 18.15 1.04
C GLY A 308 2.21 18.77 1.24
N TRP A 309 1.28 18.54 0.30
CA TRP A 309 -0.09 19.04 0.38
C TRP A 309 -0.85 18.46 1.58
N LEU A 310 -0.78 17.14 1.83
CA LEU A 310 -1.44 16.49 2.97
C LEU A 310 -0.95 17.03 4.32
N LEU A 311 0.36 17.28 4.44
CA LEU A 311 0.95 17.88 5.65
C LEU A 311 0.46 19.31 5.89
N VAL A 312 0.44 20.13 4.83
CA VAL A 312 -0.07 21.51 4.90
C VAL A 312 -1.57 21.53 5.21
N PHE A 313 -2.35 20.66 4.59
CA PHE A 313 -3.78 20.51 4.86
C PHE A 313 -4.01 20.18 6.34
N ALA A 314 -3.32 19.16 6.86
CA ALA A 314 -3.44 18.75 8.26
C ALA A 314 -3.07 19.85 9.26
N ALA A 315 -2.05 20.66 8.94
CA ALA A 315 -1.65 21.79 9.77
C ALA A 315 -2.76 22.87 9.84
N ARG A 316 -3.39 23.18 8.70
CA ARG A 316 -4.49 24.16 8.62
C ARG A 316 -5.75 23.69 9.34
N SER A 317 -6.12 22.42 9.22
CA SER A 317 -7.28 21.86 9.94
C SER A 317 -7.10 21.94 11.45
N ARG A 318 -5.88 21.79 11.95
CA ARG A 318 -5.57 21.92 13.39
C ARG A 318 -5.64 23.36 13.89
N SER A 319 -5.19 24.34 13.10
CA SER A 319 -5.23 25.75 13.51
C SER A 319 -6.66 26.27 13.63
N HIS A 320 -7.54 25.95 12.65
CA HIS A 320 -8.96 26.32 12.72
C HIS A 320 -9.67 25.74 13.95
N ARG A 321 -9.40 24.47 14.28
CA ARG A 321 -9.97 23.86 15.49
C ARG A 321 -9.55 24.57 16.78
N ARG A 322 -8.29 25.01 16.87
CA ARG A 322 -7.79 25.71 18.06
C ARG A 322 -8.49 27.06 18.23
N SER A 323 -8.66 27.82 17.14
CA SER A 323 -9.39 29.09 17.19
C SER A 323 -10.86 28.92 17.58
N ASP A 324 -11.52 27.87 17.10
CA ASP A 324 -12.94 27.62 17.42
C ASP A 324 -13.14 27.24 18.89
N LEU A 325 -12.25 26.42 19.45
CA LEU A 325 -12.29 26.04 20.87
C LEU A 325 -12.06 27.25 21.79
N ASP A 326 -11.08 28.09 21.45
CA ASP A 326 -10.77 29.30 22.21
C ASP A 326 -11.94 30.31 22.13
N GLY A 327 -12.54 30.48 20.94
CA GLY A 327 -13.72 31.32 20.73
C GLY A 327 -14.96 30.86 21.50
N ASN A 328 -15.26 29.56 21.48
CA ASN A 328 -16.39 29.01 22.23
C ASN A 328 -16.20 29.12 23.76
N ARG A 329 -14.96 28.95 24.24
CA ARG A 329 -14.64 29.14 25.66
C ARG A 329 -14.81 30.61 26.08
N ALA A 330 -14.34 31.55 25.26
CA ALA A 330 -14.53 32.98 25.49
C ALA A 330 -16.02 33.39 25.49
N ARG A 331 -16.85 32.76 24.64
CA ARG A 331 -18.29 33.03 24.56
C ARG A 331 -19.05 32.50 25.79
N LYS A 332 -18.70 31.30 26.28
CA LYS A 332 -19.27 30.74 27.52
C LYS A 332 -18.94 31.59 28.76
N LEU A 333 -17.75 32.20 28.79
CA LEU A 333 -17.34 33.10 29.89
C LEU A 333 -18.06 34.46 29.86
N ARG A 334 -18.73 34.82 28.75
CA ARG A 334 -19.44 36.11 28.57
C ARG A 334 -20.96 36.02 28.72
N GLN A 335 -21.54 34.85 28.92
CA GLN A 335 -22.98 34.73 29.20
C GLN A 335 -23.23 35.01 30.69
N PRO A 336 -24.02 36.05 31.05
CA PRO A 336 -24.40 36.27 32.44
C PRO A 336 -25.32 35.13 32.91
N ALA A 337 -25.16 34.74 34.18
CA ALA A 337 -25.93 33.70 34.86
C ALA A 337 -27.41 34.08 35.02
#